data_AF-F6DI71-F1
#
_entry.id   AF-F6DI71-F1
#
_cell.length_a   1.000
_cell.length_b   1.000
_cell.length_c   1.000
_cell.angle_alpha   90.00
_cell.angle_beta   90.00
_cell.angle_gamma   90.00
#
_symmetry.space_group_name_H-M   'P 1'
#
loop_
_entity.id
_entity.type
_entity.pdbx_description
1 polymer ?
#
loop_
_entity_poly.entity_id
_entity_poly.type
_entity_poly.pdbx_seq_one_letter_code
_entity_poly.pdbx_strand_id
1 'polypeptide(L)' 'MREIRPVARRFPLDAPPDDRAEWREVPLEERLRAVWEMALFWARLRLAEAEGRGERAKIAIHRLLPVAKKRPLGKG' A
#
# COMPACT_ATOMS: atom_id res chain seq x y z
N MET A 1 29.83 -7.88 21.67
CA MET A 1 28.67 -7.96 20.73
C MET A 1 27.55 -8.70 21.43
N ARG A 2 26.37 -8.11 21.59
CA ARG A 2 25.19 -8.85 22.07
C ARG A 2 24.58 -9.59 20.88
N GLU A 3 24.46 -10.91 20.98
CA GLU A 3 23.72 -11.71 20.01
C GLU A 3 22.26 -11.26 19.96
N ILE A 4 21.85 -10.72 18.81
CA ILE A 4 20.45 -10.43 18.54
C ILE A 4 19.78 -11.78 18.29
N ARG A 5 19.00 -12.26 19.27
CA ARG A 5 18.20 -13.47 19.08
C ARG A 5 17.07 -13.17 18.11
N PRO A 6 16.92 -13.93 17.02
CA PRO A 6 15.80 -13.73 16.11
C PRO A 6 14.51 -13.99 16.87
N VAL A 7 13.66 -12.96 16.97
CA VAL A 7 12.30 -13.12 17.47
C VAL A 7 11.64 -14.16 16.57
N ALA A 8 11.22 -15.29 17.16
CA ALA A 8 10.48 -16.30 16.45
C ALA A 8 9.30 -15.62 15.75
N ARG A 9 9.33 -15.58 14.42
CA ARG A 9 8.28 -14.93 13.64
C ARG A 9 6.99 -15.69 13.89
N ARG A 10 6.01 -15.00 14.47
CA ARG A 10 4.67 -15.54 14.74
C ARG A 10 3.94 -15.96 13.45
N PHE A 11 4.44 -15.55 12.29
CA PHE A 11 3.88 -15.80 10.97
C PHE A 11 4.97 -16.20 9.96
N PRO A 12 4.73 -17.20 9.08
CA PRO A 12 5.59 -17.48 7.94
C PRO A 12 5.72 -16.26 7.03
N LEU A 13 6.90 -16.04 6.43
CA LEU A 13 7.09 -14.97 5.44
C LEU A 13 6.19 -15.12 4.21
N ASP A 14 5.83 -16.36 3.93
CA ASP A 14 5.17 -16.78 2.70
C ASP A 14 3.65 -16.77 2.85
N ALA A 15 3.16 -16.60 4.08
CA ALA A 15 1.75 -16.50 4.39
C ALA A 15 1.38 -15.02 4.53
N PRO A 16 0.56 -14.46 3.63
CA PRO A 16 0.02 -13.13 3.84
C PRO A 16 -0.80 -13.13 5.14
N PRO A 17 -0.61 -12.14 6.04
CA PRO A 17 -1.48 -12.01 7.20
C PRO A 17 -2.93 -11.79 6.74
N ASP A 18 -3.88 -12.51 7.33
CA ASP A 18 -5.31 -12.23 7.15
C ASP A 18 -5.77 -11.19 8.18
N ASP A 19 -5.49 -9.93 7.89
CA ASP A 19 -5.80 -8.76 8.70
C ASP A 19 -7.11 -8.07 8.27
N ARG A 20 -7.92 -8.74 7.43
CA ARG A 20 -9.14 -8.14 6.84
C ARG A 20 -10.16 -7.69 7.88
N ALA A 21 -10.26 -8.41 9.00
CA ALA A 21 -11.15 -8.05 10.09
C ALA A 21 -10.66 -6.77 10.78
N GLU A 22 -9.38 -6.73 11.17
CA GLU A 22 -8.74 -5.56 11.78
C GLU A 22 -8.82 -4.34 10.86
N TRP A 23 -8.59 -4.54 9.56
CA TRP A 23 -8.73 -3.50 8.54
C TRP A 23 -10.16 -2.99 8.35
N ARG A 24 -11.20 -3.75 8.74
CA ARG A 24 -12.58 -3.27 8.65
C ARG A 24 -12.95 -2.35 9.81
N GLU A 25 -12.32 -2.54 10.96
CA GLU A 25 -12.54 -1.73 12.16
C GLU A 25 -11.92 -0.33 12.06
N VAL A 26 -10.90 -0.16 11.20
CA VAL A 26 -10.28 1.16 10.95
C VAL A 26 -11.30 2.11 10.29
N PRO A 27 -11.41 3.38 10.76
CA PRO A 27 -12.28 4.38 10.16
C PRO A 27 -12.08 4.53 8.65
N LEU A 28 -13.17 4.76 7.91
CA LEU A 28 -13.12 4.87 6.44
C LEU A 28 -12.10 5.91 5.96
N GLU A 29 -12.06 7.08 6.61
CA GLU A 29 -11.14 8.16 6.26
C GLU A 29 -9.67 7.74 6.41
N GLU A 30 -9.34 7.03 7.49
CA GLU A 30 -8.00 6.50 7.73
C GLU A 30 -7.61 5.44 6.70
N ARG A 31 -8.55 4.56 6.34
CA ARG A 31 -8.31 3.55 5.29
C ARG A 31 -8.06 4.20 3.93
N LEU A 32 -8.83 5.22 3.58
CA LEU A 32 -8.65 5.96 2.33
C LEU A 32 -7.33 6.71 2.31
N ARG A 33 -6.95 7.33 3.42
CA ARG A 33 -5.66 7.98 3.58
C ARG A 33 -4.51 7.00 3.41
N ALA A 34 -4.55 5.86 4.08
CA ALA A 34 -3.51 4.84 3.97
C ALA A 34 -3.37 4.28 2.55
N VAL A 35 -4.49 4.03 1.86
CA VAL A 35 -4.47 3.62 0.44
C VAL A 35 -3.84 4.70 -0.45
N TRP A 36 -4.15 5.98 -0.19
CA TRP A 36 -3.55 7.09 -0.92
C TRP A 36 -2.05 7.24 -0.66
N GLU A 37 -1.62 7.16 0.60
CA GLU A 37 -0.21 7.22 0.99
C GLU A 37 0.59 6.07 0.36
N MET A 38 0.03 4.86 0.35
CA MET A 38 0.64 3.71 -0.32
C MET A 38 0.73 3.91 -1.84
N ALA A 39 -0.34 4.38 -2.50
CA ALA A 39 -0.31 4.67 -3.92
C ALA A 39 0.74 5.74 -4.28
N LEU A 40 0.85 6.78 -3.45
CA LEU A 40 1.84 7.84 -3.59
C LEU A 40 3.27 7.33 -3.43
N PHE A 41 3.50 6.46 -2.43
CA PHE A 41 4.80 5.82 -2.22
C PHE A 41 5.24 5.05 -3.47
N TRP A 42 4.40 4.15 -4.00
CA TRP A 42 4.75 3.35 -5.18
C TRP A 42 4.93 4.20 -6.43
N ALA A 43 4.13 5.26 -6.59
CA ALA A 43 4.29 6.20 -7.68
C ALA A 43 5.65 6.91 -7.63
N ARG A 44 6.07 7.37 -6.45
CA ARG A 44 7.38 8.00 -6.23
C ARG A 44 8.53 7.01 -6.45
N LEU A 45 8.41 5.78 -5.95
CA LEU A 45 9.42 4.75 -6.15
C LEU A 45 9.66 4.50 -7.64
N ARG A 46 8.59 4.35 -8.43
CA ARG A 46 8.71 4.17 -9.88
C ARG A 46 9.31 5.37 -10.61
N LEU A 47 9.03 6.60 -10.18
CA LEU A 47 9.68 7.78 -10.73
C LEU A 47 11.20 7.71 -10.47
N ALA A 48 11.61 7.43 -9.24
CA ALA A 48 13.01 7.33 -8.86
C ALA A 48 13.75 6.19 -9.61
N GLU A 49 13.09 5.04 -9.80
CA GLU A 49 13.62 3.92 -10.59
C GLU A 49 13.82 4.31 -12.06
N ALA A 50 12.87 5.04 -12.65
CA ALA A 50 12.97 5.50 -14.04
C ALA A 50 14.07 6.56 -14.20
N GLU A 51 14.16 7.52 -13.27
CA GLU A 51 15.24 8.52 -13.24
C GLU A 51 16.61 7.83 -13.15
N GLY A 52 16.76 6.82 -12.29
CA GLY A 52 17.98 6.02 -12.18
C GLY A 52 18.35 5.25 -13.44
N ARG A 53 17.38 4.98 -14.34
CA ARG A 53 17.59 4.35 -15.66
C ARG A 53 17.74 5.37 -16.79
N GLY A 54 17.65 6.67 -16.51
CA GLY A 54 17.63 7.72 -17.53
C GLY A 54 16.32 7.79 -18.33
N GLU A 55 15.25 7.16 -17.85
CA GLU A 55 13.94 7.11 -18.49
C GLU A 55 12.98 8.13 -17.85
N ARG A 56 12.07 8.71 -18.65
CA ARG A 56 11.03 9.60 -18.12
C ARG A 56 9.76 8.81 -17.84
N ALA A 57 9.54 8.46 -16.57
CA ALA A 57 8.28 7.84 -16.13
C ALA A 57 7.09 8.81 -16.31
N LYS A 58 6.03 8.33 -16.98
CA LYS A 58 4.79 9.10 -17.25
C LYS A 58 3.76 8.91 -16.13
N ILE A 59 4.14 9.17 -14.87
CA ILE A 59 3.22 9.04 -13.73
C ILE A 59 2.72 10.42 -13.31
N ALA A 60 1.41 10.65 -13.44
CA ALA A 60 0.76 11.88 -13.01
C ALA A 60 0.38 11.80 -11.52
N ILE A 61 1.36 11.92 -10.62
CA ILE A 61 1.17 11.85 -9.16
C ILE A 61 0.07 12.81 -8.65
N HIS A 62 0.00 14.01 -9.22
CA HIS A 62 -0.98 15.04 -8.88
C HIS A 62 -2.45 14.67 -9.18
N ARG A 63 -2.69 13.55 -9.88
CA ARG A 63 -4.04 13.03 -10.18
C ARG A 63 -4.45 11.86 -9.28
N LEU A 64 -3.59 11.44 -8.35
CA LEU A 64 -3.93 10.41 -7.37
C LEU A 64 -4.90 10.99 -6.34
N LEU A 65 -6.18 10.64 -6.48
CA LEU A 65 -7.23 10.97 -5.53
C LEU A 65 -7.64 9.70 -4.77
N PRO A 66 -7.82 9.76 -3.44
CA PRO A 66 -8.47 8.67 -2.70
C PRO A 66 -9.93 8.60 -3.12
N VAL A 67 -10.27 7.69 -4.02
CA VAL A 67 -11.65 7.54 -4.49
C VAL A 67 -12.30 6.33 -3.82
N ALA A 68 -13.07 6.60 -2.77
CA ALA A 68 -14.02 5.65 -2.19
C ALA A 68 -15.26 5.55 -3.08
N LYS A 69 -15.12 5.11 -4.34
CA LYS A 69 -16.32 4.81 -5.13
C LYS A 69 -16.89 3.52 -4.57
N LYS A 70 -18.03 3.63 -3.88
CA LYS A 70 -18.93 2.50 -3.63
C LYS A 70 -19.15 1.87 -5.00
N ARG A 71 -18.48 0.74 -5.28
CA ARG A 71 -18.75 -0.02 -6.50
C ARG A 71 -20.25 -0.32 -6.41
N PRO A 72 -21.10 0.13 -7.34
CA PRO A 72 -22.45 -0.40 -7.37
C PRO A 72 -22.25 -1.90 -7.55
N LEU A 73 -22.53 -2.67 -6.49
CA LEU A 73 -22.71 -4.10 -6.63
C LEU A 73 -23.87 -4.20 -7.60
N GLY A 74 -23.58 -4.54 -8.85
CA GLY A 74 -24.62 -4.83 -9.82
C GLY A 74 -25.55 -5.84 -9.16
N LYS A 75 -26.84 -5.55 -9.21
CA LYS A 75 -27.85 -6.52 -8.78
C LYS A 75 -27.62 -7.80 -9.61
N GLY A 76 -27.14 -8.83 -8.94
CA GLY A 76 -27.14 -10.21 -9.37
C GLY A 76 -27.94 -10.99 -8.34
#